data_AF-A0A0N4ULA6-F1
#
_entry.id   AF-A0A0N4ULA6-F1
#
_cell.length_a   1.000
_cell.length_b   1.000
_cell.length_c   1.000
_cell.angle_alpha   90.00
_cell.angle_beta   90.00
_cell.angle_gamma   90.00
#
_symmetry.space_group_name_H-M   'P 1'
#
loop_
_entity.id
_entity.type
_entity.pdbx_description
1 polymer ?
#
loop_
_entity_poly.entity_id
_entity_poly.type
_entity_poly.pdbx_seq_one_letter_code
_entity_poly.pdbx_strand_id
1 'polypeptide(L)'
;MENFFQILLSTIFSAGDNDIKEELSRLLNVLSSFELGRNYLLANNQGKDLLQLLIDCLKTKKLINYSCDNIIATLQKLSYKSIVQKELIRIGTIEWLPQVYCDTKINDYLLEYGLSLFINLSINSLSHSVIFRINNIIVNVFKKLLNINNTKICKYINGILYIIFGIGGVRVRAKENNFIELLEKKLNHCYDDSVQIPLIMKLLKRGFYFILCNKI
;
A
#
# COMPACT_ATOMS: atom_id res chain seq x y z
N MET A 1 -30.75 -1.95 4.11
CA MET A 1 -29.26 -1.94 4.18
C MET A 1 -28.62 -2.40 2.87
N GLU A 2 -29.02 -3.54 2.29
CA GLU A 2 -28.54 -4.00 0.97
C GLU A 2 -28.65 -2.96 -0.15
N ASN A 3 -29.73 -2.18 -0.16
CA ASN A 3 -30.04 -1.30 -1.29
C ASN A 3 -29.02 -0.17 -1.46
N PHE A 4 -28.51 0.43 -0.37
CA PHE A 4 -27.51 1.50 -0.49
C PHE A 4 -26.19 0.99 -1.05
N PHE A 5 -25.71 -0.17 -0.57
CA PHE A 5 -24.52 -0.79 -1.12
C PHE A 5 -24.72 -1.17 -2.58
N GLN A 6 -25.81 -1.85 -2.94
CA GLN A 6 -26.04 -2.22 -4.32
C GLN A 6 -26.14 -1.02 -5.27
N ILE A 7 -26.78 0.08 -4.86
CA ILE A 7 -26.84 1.32 -5.64
C ILE A 7 -25.45 1.96 -5.77
N LEU A 8 -24.69 2.01 -4.68
CA LEU A 8 -23.32 2.52 -4.70
C LEU A 8 -22.43 1.68 -5.64
N LEU A 9 -22.49 0.35 -5.52
CA LEU A 9 -21.74 -0.60 -6.32
C LEU A 9 -22.11 -0.47 -7.81
N SER A 10 -23.41 -0.41 -8.13
CA SER A 10 -23.89 -0.29 -9.51
C SER A 10 -23.47 1.05 -10.13
N THR A 11 -23.52 2.13 -9.36
CA THR A 11 -23.19 3.47 -9.88
C THR A 11 -21.70 3.62 -10.14
N ILE A 12 -20.84 3.18 -9.21
CA ILE A 12 -19.37 3.27 -9.36
C ILE A 12 -18.89 2.46 -10.59
N PHE A 13 -19.52 1.32 -10.89
CA PHE A 13 -19.18 0.48 -12.04
C PHE A 13 -19.91 0.80 -13.33
N SER A 14 -21.01 1.55 -13.27
CA SER A 14 -21.79 1.88 -14.45
C SER A 14 -20.96 2.67 -15.48
N ALA A 15 -21.38 2.65 -16.74
CA ALA A 15 -20.92 3.61 -17.73
C ALA A 15 -21.41 5.05 -17.46
N GLY A 16 -22.02 5.29 -16.29
CA GLY A 16 -22.58 6.56 -15.87
C GLY A 16 -21.55 7.64 -15.61
N ASP A 17 -22.09 8.81 -15.27
CA ASP A 17 -21.42 10.08 -15.13
C ASP A 17 -20.20 10.00 -14.17
N ASN A 18 -19.07 10.55 -14.63
CA ASN A 18 -17.84 10.59 -13.86
C ASN A 18 -17.97 11.50 -12.65
N ASP A 19 -18.81 12.52 -12.71
CA ASP A 19 -19.05 13.43 -11.58
C ASP A 19 -19.74 12.68 -10.45
N ILE A 20 -20.74 11.85 -10.77
CA ILE A 20 -21.40 11.00 -9.77
C ILE A 20 -20.41 10.01 -9.15
N LYS A 21 -19.55 9.39 -9.96
CA LYS A 21 -18.51 8.47 -9.46
C LYS A 21 -17.56 9.18 -8.51
N GLU A 22 -17.16 10.40 -8.83
CA GLU A 22 -16.27 11.17 -7.97
C GLU A 22 -16.95 11.52 -6.65
N GLU A 23 -18.18 12.02 -6.66
CA GLU A 23 -18.89 12.37 -5.43
C GLU A 23 -19.17 11.15 -4.55
N LEU A 24 -19.50 10.00 -5.14
CA LEU A 24 -19.63 8.76 -4.38
C LEU A 24 -18.28 8.27 -3.82
N SER A 25 -17.20 8.42 -4.58
CA SER A 25 -15.85 8.11 -4.10
C SER A 25 -15.47 9.01 -2.92
N ARG A 26 -15.78 10.31 -3.01
CA ARG A 26 -15.56 11.28 -1.94
C ARG A 26 -16.38 10.95 -0.70
N LEU A 27 -17.65 10.58 -0.86
CA LEU A 27 -18.52 10.13 0.24
C LEU A 27 -17.92 8.90 0.94
N LEU A 28 -17.48 7.90 0.19
CA LEU A 28 -16.81 6.72 0.74
C LEU A 28 -15.55 7.10 1.52
N ASN A 29 -14.74 8.02 1.00
CA ASN A 29 -13.53 8.51 1.65
C ASN A 29 -13.87 9.20 2.98
N VAL A 30 -14.89 10.05 3.01
CA VAL A 30 -15.38 10.71 4.23
C VAL A 30 -15.87 9.68 5.24
N LEU A 31 -16.76 8.76 4.85
CA LEU A 31 -17.27 7.72 5.75
C LEU A 31 -16.14 6.89 6.36
N SER A 32 -15.17 6.44 5.55
CA SER A 32 -14.04 5.64 6.03
C SER A 32 -13.10 6.39 6.99
N SER A 33 -13.17 7.72 7.04
CA SER A 33 -12.38 8.53 7.97
C SER A 33 -12.82 8.34 9.43
N PHE A 34 -14.10 8.00 9.65
CA PHE A 34 -14.66 7.78 10.98
C PHE A 34 -14.75 6.28 11.30
N GLU A 35 -14.51 5.91 12.56
CA GLU A 35 -14.58 4.51 12.97
C GLU A 35 -15.97 3.90 12.75
N LEU A 36 -17.02 4.62 13.12
CA LEU A 36 -18.40 4.20 12.87
C LEU A 36 -18.67 3.99 11.37
N GLY A 37 -18.14 4.87 10.51
CA GLY A 37 -18.27 4.73 9.06
C GLY A 37 -17.49 3.53 8.53
N ARG A 38 -16.29 3.22 9.04
CA ARG A 38 -15.58 1.97 8.69
C ARG A 38 -16.35 0.74 9.15
N ASN A 39 -16.93 0.76 10.35
CA ASN A 39 -17.75 -0.34 10.86
C ASN A 39 -18.99 -0.56 9.99
N TYR A 40 -19.65 0.52 9.59
CA TYR A 40 -20.78 0.49 8.67
C TYR A 40 -20.37 -0.08 7.31
N LEU A 41 -19.26 0.40 6.73
CA LEU A 41 -18.78 -0.04 5.42
C LEU A 41 -18.35 -1.52 5.38
N LEU A 42 -17.95 -2.06 6.52
CA LEU A 42 -17.46 -3.43 6.67
C LEU A 42 -18.47 -4.36 7.32
N ALA A 43 -19.72 -3.91 7.50
CA ALA A 43 -20.74 -4.71 8.15
C ALA A 43 -21.12 -5.93 7.30
N ASN A 44 -21.31 -7.07 7.97
CA ASN A 44 -21.74 -8.33 7.37
C ASN A 44 -20.82 -8.79 6.21
N ASN A 45 -21.34 -9.62 5.29
CA ASN A 45 -20.57 -10.14 4.16
C ASN A 45 -20.28 -9.09 3.07
N GLN A 46 -20.99 -7.95 3.09
CA GLN A 46 -20.89 -6.90 2.06
C GLN A 46 -19.54 -6.20 2.03
N GLY A 47 -18.83 -6.16 3.17
CA GLY A 47 -17.51 -5.54 3.24
C GLY A 47 -16.50 -6.18 2.30
N LYS A 48 -16.56 -7.51 2.11
CA LYS A 48 -15.64 -8.21 1.19
C LYS A 48 -15.93 -7.85 -0.25
N ASP A 49 -17.21 -7.85 -0.63
CA ASP A 49 -17.65 -7.49 -1.98
C ASP A 49 -17.29 -6.04 -2.30
N LEU A 50 -17.46 -5.13 -1.33
CA LEU A 50 -17.01 -3.74 -1.47
C LEU A 50 -15.49 -3.67 -1.72
N LEU A 51 -14.67 -4.33 -0.91
CA LEU A 51 -13.21 -4.28 -1.06
C LEU A 51 -12.75 -4.82 -2.42
N GLN A 52 -13.32 -5.95 -2.85
CA GLN A 52 -13.05 -6.52 -4.18
C GLN A 52 -13.40 -5.52 -5.28
N LEU A 53 -14.60 -4.95 -5.17
CA LEU A 53 -15.11 -4.02 -6.16
C LEU A 53 -14.27 -2.74 -6.26
N LEU A 54 -13.89 -2.14 -5.13
CA LEU A 54 -13.04 -0.95 -5.11
C LEU A 54 -11.67 -1.22 -5.74
N ILE A 55 -11.07 -2.39 -5.47
CA ILE A 55 -9.80 -2.79 -6.07
C ILE A 55 -9.94 -3.03 -7.58
N ASP A 56 -11.02 -3.66 -8.03
CA ASP A 56 -11.25 -3.88 -9.47
C ASP A 56 -11.44 -2.57 -10.23
N CYS A 57 -12.10 -1.59 -9.60
CA CYS A 57 -12.25 -0.24 -10.13
C CYS A 57 -10.90 0.45 -10.38
N LEU A 58 -9.99 0.35 -9.41
CA LEU A 58 -8.64 0.89 -9.54
C LEU A 58 -7.81 0.12 -10.57
N LYS A 59 -7.86 -1.22 -10.56
CA LYS A 59 -7.10 -2.08 -11.48
C LYS A 59 -7.50 -1.89 -12.94
N THR A 60 -8.78 -1.68 -13.20
CA THR A 60 -9.30 -1.49 -14.57
C THR A 60 -9.10 -0.08 -15.12
N LYS A 61 -8.55 0.85 -14.33
CA LYS A 61 -8.36 2.26 -14.70
C LYS A 61 -9.65 2.92 -15.23
N LYS A 62 -10.81 2.47 -14.76
CA LYS A 62 -12.14 3.00 -15.15
C LYS A 62 -12.52 4.28 -14.40
N LEU A 63 -11.83 4.55 -13.30
CA LEU A 63 -12.04 5.74 -12.49
C LEU A 63 -11.29 6.92 -13.11
N ILE A 64 -12.00 8.04 -13.26
CA ILE A 64 -11.49 9.28 -13.86
C ILE A 64 -11.46 10.37 -12.78
N ASN A 65 -10.76 11.47 -13.05
CA ASN A 65 -10.61 12.62 -12.15
C ASN A 65 -10.06 12.20 -10.77
N TYR A 66 -10.62 12.74 -9.69
CA TYR A 66 -10.19 12.44 -8.32
C TYR A 66 -10.85 11.19 -7.74
N SER A 67 -11.60 10.43 -8.55
CA SER A 67 -12.22 9.19 -8.08
C SER A 67 -11.18 8.17 -7.60
N CYS A 68 -10.09 7.99 -8.36
CA CYS A 68 -8.97 7.10 -7.98
C CYS A 68 -8.40 7.47 -6.60
N ASP A 69 -8.14 8.76 -6.40
CA ASP A 69 -7.55 9.31 -5.18
C ASP A 69 -8.43 9.01 -3.96
N ASN A 70 -9.73 9.28 -4.08
CA ASN A 70 -10.66 9.02 -3.00
C ASN A 70 -10.79 7.52 -2.68
N ILE A 71 -10.82 6.66 -3.71
CA ILE A 71 -10.96 5.21 -3.51
C ILE A 71 -9.70 4.59 -2.89
N ILE A 72 -8.50 5.01 -3.30
CA ILE A 72 -7.27 4.53 -2.65
C ILE A 72 -7.22 4.97 -1.17
N ALA A 73 -7.69 6.19 -0.86
CA ALA A 73 -7.75 6.69 0.50
C ALA A 73 -8.79 5.92 1.34
N THR A 74 -9.94 5.60 0.76
CA THR A 74 -10.93 4.71 1.38
C THR A 74 -10.31 3.36 1.75
N LEU A 75 -9.65 2.70 0.79
CA LEU A 75 -9.00 1.40 1.01
C LEU A 75 -7.92 1.48 2.10
N GLN A 76 -7.09 2.53 2.07
CA GLN A 76 -6.08 2.77 3.09
C GLN A 76 -6.71 2.88 4.47
N LYS A 77 -7.79 3.65 4.63
CA LYS A 77 -8.46 3.85 5.93
C LYS A 77 -9.17 2.58 6.41
N LEU A 78 -9.80 1.83 5.52
CA LEU A 78 -10.41 0.54 5.86
C LEU A 78 -9.36 -0.50 6.29
N SER A 79 -8.15 -0.44 5.71
CA SER A 79 -7.05 -1.39 5.98
C SER A 79 -6.42 -1.27 7.37
N TYR A 80 -6.88 -0.35 8.23
CA TYR A 80 -6.51 -0.35 9.65
C TYR A 80 -6.92 -1.64 10.36
N LYS A 81 -7.98 -2.31 9.90
CA LYS A 81 -8.44 -3.57 10.48
C LYS A 81 -7.72 -4.77 9.88
N SER A 82 -7.25 -5.68 10.73
CA SER A 82 -6.57 -6.92 10.29
C SER A 82 -7.40 -7.76 9.31
N ILE A 83 -8.73 -7.85 9.51
CA ILE A 83 -9.60 -8.59 8.58
C ILE A 83 -9.58 -8.00 7.17
N VAL A 84 -9.55 -6.67 7.04
CA VAL A 84 -9.47 -5.99 5.75
C VAL A 84 -8.10 -6.19 5.12
N GLN A 85 -7.01 -6.14 5.91
CA GLN A 85 -5.67 -6.43 5.40
C GLN A 85 -5.60 -7.83 4.78
N LYS A 86 -6.12 -8.84 5.48
CA LYS A 86 -6.16 -10.23 4.99
C LYS A 86 -6.93 -10.34 3.67
N GLU A 87 -8.07 -9.66 3.58
CA GLU A 87 -8.89 -9.66 2.37
C GLU A 87 -8.16 -8.98 1.20
N LEU A 88 -7.59 -7.79 1.41
CA LEU A 88 -6.85 -7.07 0.37
C LEU A 88 -5.59 -7.82 -0.08
N ILE A 89 -4.90 -8.52 0.83
CA ILE A 89 -3.79 -9.42 0.49
C ILE A 89 -4.30 -10.57 -0.40
N ARG A 90 -5.43 -11.20 -0.04
CA ARG A 90 -6.05 -12.29 -0.82
C ARG A 90 -6.43 -11.85 -2.23
N ILE A 91 -6.90 -10.63 -2.39
CA ILE A 91 -7.30 -10.02 -3.68
C ILE A 91 -6.08 -9.62 -4.54
N GLY A 92 -4.87 -9.75 -4.01
CA GLY A 92 -3.63 -9.45 -4.72
C GLY A 92 -3.31 -7.95 -4.77
N THR A 93 -3.65 -7.21 -3.72
CA THR A 93 -3.39 -5.77 -3.64
C THR A 93 -1.90 -5.47 -3.47
N ILE A 94 -1.18 -6.33 -2.74
CA ILE A 94 0.28 -6.22 -2.55
C ILE A 94 1.02 -6.34 -3.88
N GLU A 95 0.60 -7.23 -4.77
CA GLU A 95 1.18 -7.41 -6.10
C GLU A 95 0.89 -6.23 -7.03
N TRP A 96 -0.29 -5.64 -6.90
CA TRP A 96 -0.74 -4.57 -7.78
C TRP A 96 -0.11 -3.20 -7.44
N LEU A 97 0.00 -2.85 -6.17
CA LEU A 97 0.51 -1.53 -5.74
C LEU A 97 1.88 -1.14 -6.34
N PRO A 98 2.90 -2.03 -6.40
CA PRO A 98 4.17 -1.70 -7.06
C PRO A 98 4.04 -1.33 -8.53
N GLN A 99 3.03 -1.86 -9.24
CA GLN A 99 2.77 -1.52 -10.64
C GLN A 99 2.25 -0.09 -10.76
N VAL A 100 1.44 0.35 -9.79
CA VAL A 100 0.91 1.72 -9.71
C VAL A 100 2.04 2.71 -9.49
N TYR A 101 2.98 2.41 -8.59
CA TYR A 101 4.13 3.30 -8.30
C TYR A 101 5.08 3.48 -9.48
N CYS A 102 5.02 2.60 -10.49
CA CYS A 102 5.81 2.74 -11.71
C CYS A 102 5.19 3.70 -12.73
N ASP A 103 3.92 4.09 -12.56
CA ASP A 103 3.23 4.96 -13.50
C ASP A 103 3.80 6.38 -13.39
N THR A 104 4.35 6.90 -14.49
CA THR A 104 4.96 8.24 -14.53
C THR A 104 3.94 9.36 -14.35
N LYS A 105 2.64 9.04 -14.45
CA LYS A 105 1.53 9.99 -14.28
C LYS A 105 0.89 9.91 -12.88
N ILE A 106 1.46 9.12 -11.96
CA ILE A 106 0.93 9.03 -10.60
C ILE A 106 1.02 10.40 -9.92
N ASN A 107 -0.10 10.85 -9.35
CA ASN A 107 -0.14 12.09 -8.57
C ASN A 107 0.33 11.83 -7.12
N ASP A 108 0.72 12.90 -6.42
CA ASP A 108 1.24 12.81 -5.05
C ASP A 108 0.24 12.18 -4.06
N TYR A 109 -1.06 12.44 -4.22
CA TYR A 109 -2.10 11.93 -3.33
C TYR A 109 -2.24 10.41 -3.47
N LEU A 110 -2.36 9.92 -4.71
CA LEU A 110 -2.44 8.50 -5.03
C LEU A 110 -1.18 7.77 -4.58
N LEU A 111 0.00 8.39 -4.74
CA LEU A 111 1.26 7.81 -4.27
C LEU A 111 1.33 7.73 -2.74
N GLU A 112 0.97 8.80 -2.02
CA GLU A 112 1.00 8.83 -0.55
C GLU A 112 0.07 7.77 0.05
N TYR A 113 -1.20 7.76 -0.36
CA TYR A 113 -2.18 6.80 0.14
C TYR A 113 -1.88 5.38 -0.34
N GLY A 114 -1.36 5.22 -1.55
CA GLY A 114 -0.89 3.94 -2.07
C GLY A 114 0.24 3.36 -1.21
N LEU A 115 1.27 4.14 -0.87
CA LEU A 115 2.37 3.69 -0.02
C LEU A 115 1.89 3.40 1.41
N SER A 116 1.03 4.26 1.96
CA SER A 116 0.43 4.05 3.28
C SER A 116 -0.41 2.77 3.34
N LEU A 117 -1.18 2.46 2.29
CA LEU A 117 -1.89 1.20 2.17
C LEU A 117 -0.90 0.02 2.14
N PHE A 118 0.19 0.11 1.39
CA PHE A 118 1.21 -0.94 1.36
C PHE A 118 1.82 -1.22 2.74
N ILE A 119 2.07 -0.19 3.55
CA ILE A 119 2.52 -0.35 4.95
C ILE A 119 1.50 -1.16 5.74
N ASN A 120 0.24 -0.73 5.73
CA ASN A 120 -0.83 -1.39 6.48
C ASN A 120 -0.94 -2.88 6.13
N LEU A 121 -0.80 -3.22 4.84
CA LEU A 121 -0.83 -4.60 4.38
C LEU A 121 0.45 -5.37 4.75
N SER A 122 1.62 -4.73 4.69
CA SER A 122 2.94 -5.37 4.92
C SER A 122 3.21 -5.74 6.38
N ILE A 123 2.55 -5.05 7.32
CA ILE A 123 2.61 -5.39 8.75
C ILE A 123 1.95 -6.75 9.02
N ASN A 124 0.96 -7.15 8.21
CA ASN A 124 0.32 -8.45 8.33
C ASN A 124 1.23 -9.56 7.76
N SER A 125 1.58 -10.55 8.58
CA SER A 125 2.51 -11.62 8.21
C SER A 125 2.06 -12.46 7.00
N LEU A 126 0.76 -12.50 6.70
CA LEU A 126 0.23 -13.17 5.50
C LEU A 126 0.73 -12.54 4.20
N SER A 127 1.12 -11.26 4.22
CA SER A 127 1.70 -10.60 3.05
C SER A 127 3.14 -11.05 2.78
N HIS A 128 3.85 -11.63 3.76
CA HIS A 128 5.30 -11.85 3.66
C HIS A 128 5.66 -12.91 2.60
N SER A 129 4.84 -13.95 2.45
CA SER A 129 5.03 -14.95 1.39
C SER A 129 4.83 -14.34 -0.01
N VAL A 130 3.85 -13.44 -0.14
CA VAL A 130 3.61 -12.70 -1.37
C VAL A 130 4.76 -11.75 -1.68
N ILE A 131 5.16 -10.92 -0.71
CA ILE A 131 6.29 -9.97 -0.82
C ILE A 131 7.58 -10.70 -1.18
N PHE A 132 7.84 -11.86 -0.55
CA PHE A 132 8.98 -12.71 -0.90
C PHE A 132 8.91 -13.18 -2.36
N ARG A 133 7.76 -13.64 -2.83
CA ARG A 133 7.56 -14.10 -4.22
C ARG A 133 7.81 -12.99 -5.25
N ILE A 134 7.40 -11.77 -4.95
CA ILE A 134 7.54 -10.62 -5.86
C ILE A 134 8.76 -9.73 -5.55
N ASN A 135 9.75 -10.24 -4.80
CA ASN A 135 10.86 -9.43 -4.29
C ASN A 135 11.64 -8.67 -5.38
N ASN A 136 11.77 -9.25 -6.59
CA ASN A 136 12.42 -8.59 -7.73
C ASN A 136 11.71 -7.30 -8.12
N ILE A 137 10.37 -7.35 -8.17
CA ILE A 137 9.55 -6.19 -8.54
C ILE A 137 9.68 -5.15 -7.43
N ILE A 138 9.46 -5.54 -6.17
CA ILE A 138 9.53 -4.62 -5.02
C ILE A 138 10.88 -3.90 -4.97
N VAL A 139 12.00 -4.64 -5.00
CA VAL A 139 13.35 -4.06 -4.91
C VAL A 139 13.60 -3.05 -6.04
N ASN A 140 13.18 -3.35 -7.28
CA ASN A 140 13.32 -2.43 -8.40
C ASN A 140 12.47 -1.17 -8.26
N VAL A 141 11.22 -1.31 -7.80
CA VAL A 141 10.31 -0.18 -7.60
C VAL A 141 10.82 0.73 -6.50
N PHE A 142 11.20 0.18 -5.35
CA PHE A 142 11.68 0.98 -4.23
C PHE A 142 13.04 1.64 -4.48
N LYS A 143 13.89 1.03 -5.33
CA LYS A 143 15.10 1.68 -5.84
C LYS A 143 14.78 2.94 -6.64
N LYS A 144 13.73 2.92 -7.48
CA LYS A 144 13.26 4.11 -8.20
C LYS A 144 12.66 5.14 -7.24
N LEU A 145 11.81 4.72 -6.32
CA LEU A 145 11.17 5.60 -5.34
C LEU A 145 12.16 6.34 -4.44
N LEU A 146 13.26 5.67 -4.03
CA LEU A 146 14.33 6.31 -3.24
C LEU A 146 14.96 7.51 -3.97
N ASN A 147 14.98 7.51 -5.30
CA ASN A 147 15.54 8.60 -6.11
C ASN A 147 14.55 9.75 -6.37
N ILE A 148 13.28 9.62 -5.97
CA ILE A 148 12.29 10.70 -6.10
C ILE A 148 12.61 11.79 -5.07
N ASN A 149 12.74 13.02 -5.56
CA ASN A 149 12.94 14.21 -4.72
C ASN A 149 11.62 14.73 -4.15
N ASN A 150 10.91 13.90 -3.37
CA ASN A 150 9.67 14.27 -2.69
C ASN A 150 9.78 13.90 -1.20
N THR A 151 9.98 14.91 -0.35
CA THR A 151 10.18 14.72 1.09
C THR A 151 8.93 14.26 1.82
N LYS A 152 7.72 14.51 1.28
CA LYS A 152 6.45 14.15 1.92
C LYS A 152 6.26 12.63 2.01
N ILE A 153 6.87 11.88 1.08
CA ILE A 153 6.72 10.44 1.00
C ILE A 153 7.86 9.63 1.64
N CYS A 154 8.95 10.29 2.07
CA CYS A 154 10.14 9.62 2.63
C CYS A 154 9.78 8.69 3.80
N LYS A 155 8.98 9.16 4.76
CA LYS A 155 8.53 8.34 5.89
C LYS A 155 7.83 7.04 5.46
N TYR A 156 7.05 7.08 4.38
CA TYR A 156 6.35 5.88 3.91
C TYR A 156 7.31 4.93 3.20
N ILE A 157 8.16 5.45 2.32
CA ILE A 157 9.19 4.65 1.63
C ILE A 157 10.06 3.92 2.65
N ASN A 158 10.59 4.67 3.62
CA ASN A 158 11.45 4.15 4.68
C ASN A 158 10.74 3.13 5.56
N GLY A 159 9.49 3.41 5.96
CA GLY A 159 8.66 2.48 6.72
C GLY A 159 8.46 1.15 5.99
N ILE A 160 8.19 1.19 4.68
CA ILE A 160 8.07 -0.02 3.87
C ILE A 160 9.40 -0.76 3.80
N LEU A 161 10.51 -0.07 3.51
CA LEU A 161 11.84 -0.67 3.44
C LEU A 161 12.21 -1.38 4.74
N TYR A 162 11.92 -0.77 5.89
CA TYR A 162 12.13 -1.38 7.21
C TYR A 162 11.35 -2.69 7.35
N ILE A 163 10.07 -2.71 6.95
CA ILE A 163 9.23 -3.91 7.05
C ILE A 163 9.71 -5.00 6.08
N ILE A 164 9.89 -4.69 4.80
CA ILE A 164 10.20 -5.71 3.78
C ILE A 164 11.62 -6.27 3.95
N PHE A 165 12.58 -5.49 4.45
CA PHE A 165 13.93 -6.00 4.77
C PHE A 165 13.97 -6.84 6.05
N GLY A 166 12.86 -6.91 6.79
CA GLY A 166 12.65 -7.92 7.82
C GLY A 166 12.58 -9.33 7.22
N ILE A 167 12.08 -9.47 5.99
CA ILE A 167 11.91 -10.74 5.28
C ILE A 167 13.27 -11.17 4.70
N GLY A 168 13.78 -12.32 5.17
CA GLY A 168 15.14 -12.77 4.88
C GLY A 168 15.50 -12.79 3.40
N GLY A 169 14.64 -13.34 2.53
CA GLY A 169 14.89 -13.38 1.10
C GLY A 169 14.90 -12.01 0.41
N VAL A 170 14.03 -11.10 0.83
CA VAL A 170 14.01 -9.72 0.32
C VAL A 170 15.28 -8.99 0.74
N ARG A 171 15.73 -9.19 1.98
CA ARG A 171 16.99 -8.63 2.49
C ARG A 171 18.21 -9.11 1.71
N VAL A 172 18.27 -10.38 1.31
CA VAL A 172 19.34 -10.90 0.44
C VAL A 172 19.31 -10.17 -0.91
N ARG A 173 18.13 -10.12 -1.55
CA ARG A 173 17.97 -9.42 -2.84
C ARG A 173 18.31 -7.94 -2.76
N ALA A 174 17.97 -7.27 -1.66
CA ALA A 174 18.28 -5.86 -1.45
C ALA A 174 19.79 -5.60 -1.38
N LYS A 175 20.56 -6.50 -0.75
CA LYS A 175 22.03 -6.44 -0.74
C LYS A 175 22.61 -6.60 -2.14
N GLU A 176 22.13 -7.56 -2.91
CA GLU A 176 22.53 -7.76 -4.32
C GLU A 176 22.26 -6.53 -5.21
N ASN A 177 21.31 -5.67 -4.80
CA ASN A 177 20.91 -4.48 -5.54
C ASN A 177 21.50 -3.17 -4.99
N ASN A 178 22.49 -3.28 -4.10
CA ASN A 178 23.25 -2.16 -3.52
C ASN A 178 22.38 -1.16 -2.75
N PHE A 179 21.42 -1.67 -1.95
CA PHE A 179 20.56 -0.81 -1.14
C PHE A 179 21.30 -0.08 -0.02
N ILE A 180 22.44 -0.58 0.46
CA ILE A 180 23.22 0.11 1.48
C ILE A 180 23.76 1.42 0.91
N GLU A 181 24.35 1.39 -0.28
CA GLU A 181 24.91 2.54 -0.96
C GLU A 181 23.83 3.54 -1.38
N LEU A 182 22.66 3.05 -1.81
CA LEU A 182 21.51 3.91 -2.13
C LEU A 182 21.00 4.65 -0.89
N LEU A 183 20.92 3.95 0.23
CA LEU A 183 20.49 4.53 1.51
C LEU A 183 21.52 5.52 2.05
N GLU A 184 22.82 5.22 1.94
CA GLU A 184 23.89 6.15 2.33
C GLU A 184 23.85 7.44 1.52
N LYS A 185 23.58 7.36 0.20
CA LYS A 185 23.41 8.55 -0.64
C LYS A 185 22.18 9.38 -0.30
N LYS A 186 21.10 8.73 0.16
CA LYS A 186 19.85 9.40 0.53
C LYS A 186 19.88 9.96 1.96
N LEU A 187 20.78 9.47 2.81
CA LEU A 187 20.89 9.91 4.20
C LEU A 187 20.99 11.45 4.30
N ASN A 188 20.23 12.03 5.23
CA ASN A 188 20.12 13.49 5.43
C ASN A 188 19.46 14.29 4.29
N HIS A 189 18.79 13.63 3.33
CA HIS A 189 17.93 14.33 2.38
C HIS A 189 16.76 15.06 3.05
N CYS A 190 16.20 14.48 4.12
CA CYS A 190 15.18 15.10 4.96
C CYS A 190 15.23 14.56 6.40
N TYR A 191 14.42 15.13 7.30
CA TYR A 191 14.33 14.71 8.70
C TYR A 191 13.98 13.22 8.85
N ASP A 192 12.98 12.72 8.10
CA ASP A 192 12.58 11.32 8.15
C ASP A 192 13.71 10.38 7.74
N ASP A 193 14.48 10.74 6.70
CA ASP A 193 15.62 9.96 6.21
C ASP A 193 16.74 9.92 7.26
N SER A 194 17.09 11.05 7.88
CA SER A 194 18.09 11.12 8.95
C SER A 194 17.75 10.21 10.14
N VAL A 195 16.47 10.08 10.48
CA VAL A 195 16.02 9.27 11.61
C VAL A 195 15.88 7.78 11.23
N GLN A 196 15.30 7.48 10.07
CA GLN A 196 14.83 6.13 9.76
C GLN A 196 15.85 5.30 8.96
N ILE A 197 16.62 5.91 8.06
CA ILE A 197 17.61 5.20 7.24
C ILE A 197 18.65 4.43 8.09
N PRO A 198 19.20 4.98 9.19
CA PRO A 198 20.14 4.24 10.03
C PRO A 198 19.59 2.90 10.55
N LEU A 199 18.29 2.85 10.89
CA LEU A 199 17.62 1.62 11.34
C LEU A 199 17.50 0.60 10.21
N ILE A 200 17.15 1.06 9.00
CA ILE A 200 17.02 0.22 7.80
C ILE A 200 18.39 -0.35 7.41
N MET A 201 19.44 0.47 7.42
CA MET A 201 20.81 0.03 7.15
C MET A 201 21.30 -0.99 8.18
N LYS A 202 21.00 -0.80 9.48
CA LYS A 202 21.31 -1.77 10.54
C LYS A 202 20.62 -3.10 10.28
N LEU A 203 19.35 -3.08 9.85
CA LEU A 203 18.59 -4.27 9.49
C LEU A 203 19.20 -5.02 8.29
N LEU A 204 19.65 -4.29 7.26
CA LEU A 204 20.37 -4.88 6.13
C LEU A 204 21.71 -5.49 6.58
N LYS A 205 22.50 -4.78 7.40
CA LYS A 205 23.83 -5.23 7.83
C LYS A 205 23.79 -6.46 8.75
N ARG A 206 22.66 -6.75 9.42
CA ARG A 206 22.49 -8.01 10.16
C ARG A 206 22.67 -9.22 9.22
N GLY A 207 23.71 -10.00 9.47
CA GLY A 207 24.03 -11.24 8.75
C GLY A 207 23.03 -12.37 9.04
N PHE A 208 23.20 -13.50 8.34
CA PHE A 208 22.40 -14.74 8.45
C PHE A 208 22.30 -15.37 9.86
N TYR A 209 22.93 -14.78 10.87
CA TYR A 209 23.17 -15.38 12.19
C TYR A 209 22.00 -15.34 13.20
N PHE A 210 20.79 -14.92 12.80
CA PHE A 210 19.64 -14.86 13.74
C PHE A 210 18.38 -15.63 13.32
N ILE A 211 18.42 -16.46 12.26
CA ILE A 211 17.24 -17.25 11.81
C ILE A 211 17.50 -18.77 11.87
N LEU A 212 18.32 -19.23 12.83
CA LEU A 212 18.38 -20.66 13.20
C LEU A 212 18.05 -20.94 14.68
N CYS A 213 17.78 -19.93 15.50
CA CYS A 213 17.40 -20.12 16.91
C CYS A 213 16.08 -19.41 17.23
N ASN A 214 14.97 -20.01 16.81
CA ASN A 214 13.66 -19.97 17.50
C ASN A 214 12.75 -21.11 16.98
N LYS A 215 13.37 -22.28 16.76
CA LYS A 215 12.73 -23.59 16.81
C LYS A 215 13.44 -24.36 17.91
N ILE A 216 13.03 -24.14 19.14
CA ILE A 216 13.12 -25.10 20.25
C ILE A 216 11.71 -25.18 20.81
#